data_AF-A0A3C1Z4R1-F1
#
_entry.id   AF-A0A3C1Z4R1-F1
#
_cell.length_a   1.000
_cell.length_b   1.000
_cell.length_c   1.000
_cell.angle_alpha   90.00
_cell.angle_beta   90.00
_cell.angle_gamma   90.00
#
_symmetry.space_group_name_H-M   'P 1'
#
loop_
_entity.id
_entity.type
_entity.pdbx_description
1 polymer ?
#
loop_
_entity_poly.entity_id
_entity_poly.type
_entity_poly.pdbx_seq_one_letter_code
_entity_poly.pdbx_strand_id
1 'polypeptide(L)'
;MSRNWEQAGRTLQSLTLRCRELGGAPDASWLDLPVKELAIALRIAEAVERLPCDALMRALVRGDGIGQPTSRQAYFSAMRCLCALDTLGIMHAELNDRPLYPEPPAKWSDGQLLEWLLVSNWQQRHDTWLKLAALSAATSLGLYSG
;
A
#
# COMPACT_ATOMS: atom_id res chain seq x y z
N MET A 1 -18.07 13.56 -15.85
CA MET A 1 -18.21 12.11 -15.67
C MET A 1 -17.63 11.77 -14.31
N SER A 2 -18.39 11.10 -13.45
CA SER A 2 -17.86 10.60 -12.17
C SER A 2 -16.81 9.54 -12.46
N ARG A 3 -15.63 9.66 -11.84
CA ARG A 3 -14.56 8.67 -11.97
C ARG A 3 -15.01 7.35 -11.35
N ASN A 4 -14.76 6.22 -12.03
CA ASN A 4 -15.10 4.90 -11.51
C ASN A 4 -14.02 4.40 -10.53
N TRP A 5 -14.17 4.76 -9.26
CA TRP A 5 -13.25 4.36 -8.19
C TRP A 5 -13.26 2.86 -7.89
N GLU A 6 -14.36 2.16 -8.22
CA GLU A 6 -14.50 0.73 -7.94
C GLU A 6 -13.47 -0.11 -8.69
N GLN A 7 -13.16 0.25 -9.94
CA GLN A 7 -12.20 -0.48 -10.74
C GLN A 7 -10.79 -0.39 -10.14
N ALA A 8 -10.36 0.81 -9.72
CA ALA A 8 -9.10 0.98 -9.02
C ALA A 8 -9.07 0.18 -7.70
N GLY A 9 -10.17 0.21 -6.94
CA GLY A 9 -10.31 -0.59 -5.72
C GLY A 9 -10.16 -2.10 -5.97
N ARG A 10 -10.84 -2.66 -6.98
CA ARG A 10 -10.72 -4.08 -7.34
C ARG A 10 -9.31 -4.46 -7.75
N THR A 11 -8.65 -3.61 -8.54
CA THR A 11 -7.25 -3.83 -8.93
C THR A 11 -6.35 -3.90 -7.70
N LEU A 12 -6.45 -2.95 -6.77
CA LEU A 12 -5.63 -2.94 -5.55
C LEU A 12 -5.92 -4.13 -4.63
N GLN A 13 -7.18 -4.57 -4.52
CA GLN A 13 -7.53 -5.78 -3.77
C GLN A 13 -6.89 -7.03 -4.38
N SER A 14 -7.00 -7.18 -5.71
CA SER A 14 -6.38 -8.29 -6.44
C SER A 14 -4.86 -8.30 -6.26
N LEU A 15 -4.21 -7.13 -6.34
CA LEU A 15 -2.77 -6.99 -6.11
C LEU A 15 -2.36 -7.34 -4.68
N THR A 16 -3.17 -6.95 -3.69
CA THR A 16 -2.92 -7.30 -2.28
C THR A 16 -2.94 -8.82 -2.10
N LEU A 17 -3.97 -9.50 -2.64
CA LEU A 17 -4.06 -10.96 -2.60
C LEU A 17 -2.89 -11.62 -3.32
N ARG A 18 -2.52 -11.12 -4.50
CA ARG A 18 -1.41 -11.65 -5.27
C ARG A 18 -0.07 -11.54 -4.52
N CYS A 19 0.16 -10.41 -3.84
CA CYS A 19 1.36 -10.23 -3.03
C CYS A 19 1.42 -11.23 -1.87
N ARG A 20 0.28 -11.55 -1.24
CA ARG A 20 0.20 -12.57 -0.19
C ARG A 20 0.51 -13.97 -0.72
N GLU A 21 -0.05 -14.33 -1.88
CA GLU A 21 0.23 -15.62 -2.54
C GLU A 21 1.72 -15.81 -2.85
N LEU A 22 2.44 -14.72 -3.10
CA LEU A 22 3.88 -14.72 -3.35
C LEU A 22 4.72 -14.69 -2.04
N GLY A 23 4.10 -14.96 -0.91
CA GLY A 23 4.76 -15.01 0.39
C GLY A 23 4.95 -13.65 1.05
N GLY A 24 4.18 -12.63 0.66
CA GLY A 24 4.17 -11.32 1.31
C GLY A 24 3.63 -11.41 2.73
N ALA A 25 4.52 -11.64 3.70
CA ALA A 25 4.22 -11.75 5.13
C ALA A 25 5.25 -10.94 5.95
N PRO A 26 4.88 -10.46 7.15
CA PRO A 26 5.84 -9.84 8.05
C PRO A 26 6.91 -10.85 8.45
N ASP A 27 8.15 -10.37 8.66
CA ASP A 27 9.22 -11.21 9.19
C ASP A 27 8.80 -11.74 10.58
N ALA A 28 8.94 -13.05 10.82
CA ALA A 28 8.54 -13.65 12.09
C ALA A 28 9.26 -13.00 13.28
N SER A 29 10.52 -12.58 13.08
CA SER A 29 11.30 -11.89 14.11
C SER A 29 10.73 -10.53 14.50
N TRP A 30 9.88 -9.93 13.67
CA TRP A 30 9.23 -8.64 13.95
C TRP A 30 8.04 -8.77 14.89
N LEU A 31 7.41 -9.96 14.94
CA LEU A 31 6.18 -10.17 15.71
C LEU A 31 6.41 -10.13 17.22
N ASP A 32 7.63 -10.42 17.66
CA ASP A 32 8.03 -10.39 19.08
C ASP A 32 8.57 -9.03 19.54
N LEU A 33 8.70 -8.06 18.63
CA LEU A 33 9.26 -6.75 18.95
C LEU A 33 8.23 -5.84 19.65
N PRO A 34 8.66 -5.04 20.64
CA PRO A 34 7.86 -3.93 21.15
C PRO A 34 7.44 -2.98 20.01
N VAL A 35 6.24 -2.40 20.09
CA VAL A 35 5.65 -1.53 19.04
C VAL A 35 6.63 -0.50 18.47
N LYS A 36 7.38 0.17 19.34
CA LYS A 36 8.33 1.22 18.96
C LYS A 36 9.48 0.65 18.13
N GLU A 37 10.01 -0.51 18.52
CA GLU A 37 11.09 -1.21 17.83
C GLU A 37 10.61 -1.79 16.51
N LEU A 38 9.40 -2.36 16.49
CA LEU A 38 8.73 -2.83 15.28
C LEU A 38 8.55 -1.70 14.26
N ALA A 39 8.06 -0.54 14.68
CA ALA A 39 7.90 0.61 13.78
C ALA A 39 9.24 1.08 13.19
N ILE A 40 10.32 1.02 13.96
CA ILE A 40 11.68 1.35 13.49
C ILE A 40 12.16 0.28 12.49
N ALA A 41 12.01 -1.00 12.82
CA ALA A 41 12.40 -2.12 11.96
C ALA A 41 11.67 -2.06 10.60
N LEU A 42 10.35 -1.83 10.63
CA LEU A 42 9.53 -1.64 9.44
C LEU A 42 10.00 -0.46 8.59
N ARG A 43 10.33 0.69 9.21
CA ARG A 43 10.87 1.86 8.49
C ARG A 43 12.21 1.57 7.81
N ILE A 44 13.12 0.89 8.50
CA ILE A 44 14.43 0.55 7.94
C ILE A 44 14.27 -0.45 6.79
N ALA A 45 13.49 -1.51 7.00
CA ALA A 45 13.23 -2.51 5.99
C ALA A 45 12.51 -1.92 4.76
N GLU A 46 11.53 -1.03 4.97
CA GLU A 46 10.88 -0.32 3.86
C GLU A 46 11.85 0.54 3.08
N ALA A 47 12.75 1.27 3.76
CA ALA A 47 13.72 2.13 3.10
C ALA A 47 14.66 1.33 2.17
N VAL A 48 15.04 0.10 2.57
CA VAL A 48 15.85 -0.81 1.74
C VAL A 48 15.07 -1.30 0.52
N GLU A 49 13.80 -1.66 0.69
CA GLU A 49 12.97 -2.26 -0.37
C GLU A 49 12.24 -1.23 -1.24
N ARG A 50 12.33 0.07 -0.91
CA ARG A 50 11.50 1.12 -1.52
C ARG A 50 11.66 1.19 -3.03
N LEU A 51 12.89 1.31 -3.52
CA LEU A 51 13.16 1.46 -4.96
C LEU A 51 12.78 0.19 -5.75
N PRO A 52 13.11 -1.03 -5.29
CA PRO A 52 12.58 -2.25 -5.89
C PRO A 52 11.04 -2.29 -5.92
N CYS A 53 10.37 -1.96 -4.82
CA CYS A 53 8.90 -1.96 -4.76
C CYS A 53 8.30 -0.89 -5.70
N ASP A 54 8.91 0.29 -5.80
CA ASP A 54 8.48 1.34 -6.75
C ASP A 54 8.57 0.84 -8.19
N ALA A 55 9.64 0.12 -8.56
CA ALA A 55 9.80 -0.45 -9.89
C ALA A 55 8.76 -1.55 -10.16
N LEU A 56 8.52 -2.42 -9.18
CA LEU A 56 7.50 -3.48 -9.25
C LEU A 56 6.10 -2.90 -9.45
N MET A 57 5.72 -1.88 -8.68
CA MET A 57 4.39 -1.25 -8.80
C MET A 57 4.21 -0.58 -10.15
N ARG A 58 5.25 0.07 -10.70
CA ARG A 58 5.18 0.67 -12.04
C ARG A 58 5.10 -0.36 -13.16
N ALA A 59 5.88 -1.45 -13.08
CA ALA A 59 5.80 -2.55 -14.05
C ALA A 59 4.39 -3.16 -14.06
N LEU A 60 3.81 -3.35 -12.88
CA LEU A 60 2.43 -3.78 -12.69
C LEU A 60 1.41 -2.87 -13.38
N VAL A 61 1.50 -1.56 -13.10
CA VAL A 61 0.59 -0.56 -13.69
C VAL A 61 0.69 -0.53 -15.22
N ARG A 62 1.88 -0.81 -15.78
CA ARG A 62 2.11 -0.89 -17.23
C ARG A 62 1.65 -2.21 -17.87
N GLY A 63 1.28 -3.21 -17.07
CA GLY A 63 0.89 -4.53 -17.56
C GLY A 63 2.06 -5.49 -17.80
N ASP A 64 3.27 -5.12 -17.41
CA ASP A 64 4.49 -5.92 -17.61
C ASP A 64 4.61 -7.10 -16.61
N GLY A 65 3.62 -7.26 -15.73
CA GLY A 65 3.65 -8.24 -14.64
C GLY A 65 4.59 -7.84 -13.51
N ILE A 66 4.57 -8.63 -12.43
CA ILE A 66 5.25 -8.30 -11.16
C ILE A 66 6.58 -9.06 -11.01
N GLY A 67 6.90 -9.95 -11.95
CA GLY A 67 8.04 -10.86 -11.83
C GLY A 67 7.91 -11.79 -10.62
N GLN A 68 9.05 -12.08 -9.99
CA GLN A 68 9.17 -12.91 -8.77
C GLN A 68 9.78 -12.05 -7.65
N PRO A 69 8.98 -11.23 -6.95
CA PRO A 69 9.48 -10.42 -5.84
C PRO A 69 9.94 -11.30 -4.69
N THR A 70 10.87 -10.79 -3.88
CA THR A 70 11.17 -11.44 -2.59
C THR A 70 9.95 -11.35 -1.67
N SER A 71 9.84 -12.24 -0.68
CA SER A 71 8.75 -12.20 0.31
C SER A 71 8.63 -10.83 0.99
N ARG A 72 9.77 -10.16 1.25
CA ARG A 72 9.79 -8.80 1.82
C ARG A 72 9.27 -7.75 0.85
N GLN A 73 9.63 -7.83 -0.44
CA GLN A 73 9.11 -6.93 -1.48
C GLN A 73 7.60 -7.13 -1.67
N ALA A 74 7.16 -8.38 -1.70
CA ALA A 74 5.74 -8.71 -1.77
C ALA A 74 4.98 -8.16 -0.54
N TYR A 75 5.55 -8.26 0.66
CA TYR A 75 4.97 -7.70 1.87
C TYR A 75 4.80 -6.17 1.81
N PHE A 76 5.86 -5.42 1.46
CA PHE A 76 5.78 -3.96 1.32
C PHE A 76 4.86 -3.53 0.17
N SER A 77 4.79 -4.32 -0.90
CA SER A 77 3.86 -4.11 -2.01
C SER A 77 2.40 -4.31 -1.57
N ALA A 78 2.11 -5.32 -0.75
CA ALA A 78 0.79 -5.52 -0.16
C ALA A 78 0.40 -4.34 0.76
N MET A 79 1.31 -3.88 1.62
CA MET A 79 1.05 -2.71 2.49
C MET A 79 0.76 -1.44 1.68
N ARG A 80 1.45 -1.24 0.55
CA ARG A 80 1.17 -0.12 -0.38
C ARG A 80 -0.23 -0.22 -0.97
N CYS A 81 -0.66 -1.41 -1.37
CA CYS A 81 -1.99 -1.62 -1.91
C CYS A 81 -3.08 -1.37 -0.86
N LEU A 82 -2.87 -1.81 0.39
CA LEU A 82 -3.76 -1.53 1.52
C LEU A 82 -3.82 -0.02 1.83
N CYS A 83 -2.68 0.66 1.81
CA CYS A 83 -2.60 2.12 1.96
C CYS A 83 -3.37 2.86 0.85
N ALA A 84 -3.23 2.41 -0.39
CA ALA A 84 -3.98 2.95 -1.52
C ALA A 84 -5.48 2.70 -1.38
N LEU A 85 -5.91 1.51 -0.93
CA LEU A 85 -7.32 1.18 -0.69
C LEU A 85 -7.96 2.06 0.37
N ASP A 86 -7.27 2.27 1.50
CA ASP A 86 -7.72 3.19 2.54
C ASP A 86 -7.85 4.62 2.02
N THR A 87 -6.86 5.09 1.25
CA THR A 87 -6.88 6.41 0.60
C THR A 87 -8.10 6.54 -0.32
N LEU A 88 -8.37 5.53 -1.15
CA LEU A 88 -9.54 5.50 -2.02
C LEU A 88 -10.85 5.48 -1.23
N GLY A 89 -10.92 4.72 -0.14
CA GLY A 89 -12.08 4.66 0.74
C GLY A 89 -12.40 6.02 1.36
N ILE A 90 -11.38 6.73 1.85
CA ILE A 90 -11.53 8.08 2.39
C ILE A 90 -11.95 9.06 1.30
N MET A 91 -11.27 9.05 0.14
CA MET A 91 -11.66 9.89 -1.00
C MET A 91 -13.12 9.66 -1.41
N HIS A 92 -13.56 8.40 -1.49
CA HIS A 92 -14.93 8.06 -1.83
C HIS A 92 -15.94 8.53 -0.77
N ALA A 93 -15.60 8.41 0.52
CA ALA A 93 -16.47 8.82 1.62
C ALA A 93 -16.56 10.36 1.78
N GLU A 94 -15.50 11.08 1.47
CA GLU A 94 -15.38 12.53 1.74
C GLU A 94 -15.83 13.45 0.60
N LEU A 95 -16.12 12.91 -0.59
CA LEU A 95 -16.61 13.69 -1.74
C LEU A 95 -17.90 14.48 -1.48
N ASN A 96 -18.58 14.25 -0.35
CA ASN A 96 -19.87 14.87 -0.05
C ASN A 96 -19.81 16.17 0.74
N ASP A 97 -18.76 16.48 1.52
CA ASP A 97 -18.81 17.66 2.40
C ASP A 97 -17.49 18.44 2.59
N ARG A 98 -16.32 17.79 2.74
CA ARG A 98 -14.99 18.46 2.89
C ARG A 98 -13.86 17.51 2.51
N PRO A 99 -13.24 17.63 1.32
CA PRO A 99 -12.19 16.70 0.93
C PRO A 99 -10.90 16.96 1.73
N LEU A 100 -10.41 15.97 2.49
CA LEU A 100 -9.07 16.00 3.09
C LEU A 100 -7.97 15.84 2.04
N TYR A 101 -8.33 15.29 0.88
CA TYR A 101 -7.41 15.05 -0.23
C TYR A 101 -7.74 15.94 -1.42
N PRO A 102 -6.74 16.54 -2.09
CA PRO A 102 -6.98 17.16 -3.37
C PRO A 102 -7.50 16.08 -4.34
N GLU A 103 -8.64 16.34 -4.96
CA GLU A 103 -9.22 15.41 -5.93
C GLU A 103 -8.17 15.17 -7.04
N PRO A 104 -7.82 13.90 -7.34
CA PRO A 104 -6.83 13.62 -8.35
C PRO A 104 -7.36 14.14 -9.69
N PRO A 105 -6.54 14.81 -10.52
CA PRO A 105 -6.99 15.50 -11.73
C PRO A 105 -7.93 14.64 -12.56
N ALA A 106 -9.12 15.16 -12.91
CA ALA A 106 -10.16 14.40 -13.62
C ALA A 106 -9.69 13.79 -14.96
N LYS A 107 -8.63 14.35 -15.56
CA LYS A 107 -8.01 13.90 -16.80
C LYS A 107 -7.07 12.70 -16.66
N TRP A 108 -6.73 12.25 -15.45
CA TRP A 108 -5.86 11.10 -15.27
C TRP A 108 -6.53 9.81 -15.75
N SER A 109 -5.77 9.00 -16.48
CA SER A 109 -6.13 7.61 -16.77
C SER A 109 -6.07 6.75 -15.51
N ASP A 110 -6.70 5.57 -15.55
CA ASP A 110 -6.65 4.62 -14.44
C ASP A 110 -5.22 4.23 -14.08
N GLY A 111 -4.35 4.07 -15.09
CA GLY A 111 -2.93 3.81 -14.87
C GLY A 111 -2.22 4.94 -14.13
N GLN A 112 -2.48 6.20 -14.50
CA GLN A 112 -1.90 7.37 -13.82
C GLN A 112 -2.40 7.47 -12.37
N LEU A 113 -3.69 7.19 -12.13
CA LEU A 113 -4.26 7.15 -10.79
C LEU A 113 -3.61 6.04 -9.95
N LEU A 114 -3.50 4.82 -10.49
CA LEU A 114 -2.89 3.70 -9.79
C LEU A 114 -1.41 3.95 -9.49
N GLU A 115 -0.64 4.50 -10.42
CA GLU A 115 0.76 4.86 -10.18
C GLU A 115 0.86 5.92 -9.06
N TRP A 116 0.02 6.95 -9.09
CA TRP A 116 0.00 7.95 -8.01
C TRP A 116 -0.34 7.30 -6.66
N LEU A 117 -1.35 6.44 -6.59
CA LEU A 117 -1.77 5.74 -5.37
C LEU A 117 -0.67 4.82 -4.80
N LEU A 118 -0.01 4.05 -5.67
CA LEU A 118 0.95 3.03 -5.27
C LEU A 118 2.37 3.57 -5.01
N VAL A 119 2.70 4.73 -5.58
CA VAL A 119 4.05 5.30 -5.50
C VAL A 119 4.04 6.64 -4.76
N SER A 120 3.41 7.67 -5.32
CA SER A 120 3.45 9.03 -4.76
C SER A 120 2.73 9.12 -3.41
N ASN A 121 1.53 8.55 -3.30
CA ASN A 121 0.76 8.52 -2.06
C ASN A 121 1.48 7.68 -0.99
N TRP A 122 2.11 6.57 -1.37
CA TRP A 122 2.95 5.81 -0.44
C TRP A 122 4.10 6.66 0.12
N GLN A 123 4.84 7.37 -0.73
CA GLN A 123 5.94 8.23 -0.27
C GLN A 123 5.47 9.28 0.76
N GLN A 124 4.24 9.78 0.63
CA GLN A 124 3.66 10.74 1.58
C GLN A 124 3.16 10.09 2.87
N ARG A 125 2.59 8.87 2.79
CA ARG A 125 1.87 8.24 3.92
C ARG A 125 2.62 7.08 4.60
N HIS A 126 3.72 6.59 4.04
CA HIS A 126 4.40 5.36 4.50
C HIS A 126 4.73 5.41 6.00
N ASP A 127 5.30 6.50 6.52
CA ASP A 127 5.65 6.58 7.95
C ASP A 127 4.42 6.39 8.87
N THR A 128 3.28 6.97 8.51
CA THR A 128 2.03 6.78 9.25
C THR A 128 1.54 5.35 9.14
N TRP A 129 1.58 4.79 7.92
CA TRP A 129 1.15 3.43 7.65
C TRP A 129 1.98 2.38 8.37
N LEU A 130 3.30 2.51 8.39
CA LEU A 130 4.19 1.56 9.07
C LEU A 130 3.99 1.61 10.59
N LYS A 131 3.68 2.77 11.16
CA LYS A 131 3.31 2.90 12.58
C LYS A 131 1.96 2.24 12.88
N LEU A 132 0.96 2.42 12.02
CA LEU A 132 -0.33 1.76 12.15
C LEU A 132 -0.21 0.23 11.98
N ALA A 133 0.63 -0.23 11.07
CA ALA A 133 0.94 -1.65 10.90
C ALA A 133 1.60 -2.23 12.16
N ALA A 134 2.58 -1.53 12.74
CA ALA A 134 3.22 -1.93 13.99
C ALA A 134 2.22 -2.02 15.15
N LEU A 135 1.35 -1.00 15.29
CA LEU A 135 0.29 -0.99 16.30
C LEU A 135 -0.72 -2.12 16.09
N SER A 136 -1.14 -2.36 14.84
CA SER A 136 -2.09 -3.42 14.49
C SER A 136 -1.53 -4.81 14.79
N ALA A 137 -0.23 -5.03 14.56
CA ALA A 137 0.42 -6.30 14.87
C ALA A 137 0.48 -6.52 16.40
N ALA A 138 0.91 -5.51 17.15
CA ALA A 138 1.04 -5.62 18.60
C ALA A 138 -0.29 -5.71 19.37
N THR A 139 -1.38 -5.20 18.78
CA THR A 139 -2.73 -5.30 19.35
C THR A 139 -3.48 -6.55 18.87
N SER A 140 -2.85 -7.38 18.04
CA SER A 140 -3.47 -8.55 17.39
C SER A 140 -4.76 -8.23 16.61
N LEU A 141 -4.96 -6.97 16.23
CA LEU A 141 -6.15 -6.53 15.48
C LEU A 141 -6.13 -6.97 14.02
N GLY A 142 -4.95 -7.32 13.48
CA GLY A 142 -4.82 -7.90 12.13
C GLY A 142 -5.27 -6.99 10.97
N LEU A 143 -5.51 -5.70 11.24
CA LEU A 143 -6.06 -4.74 10.27
C LEU A 143 -5.06 -4.41 9.14
N TYR A 144 -3.77 -4.40 9.48
CA TYR A 144 -2.70 -3.95 8.58
C TYR A 144 -1.48 -4.87 8.58
N SER A 145 -1.60 -6.07 9.14
CA SER A 145 -0.47 -6.98 9.38
C SER A 145 0.07 -7.69 8.14
N GLY A 146 -0.51 -7.46 6.96
CA GLY A 146 -0.21 -8.26 5.77
C GLY A 146 -0.99 -9.56 5.81
#